data_AF-A0A7X7FPY3-F1
#
_entry.id   AF-A0A7X7FPY3-F1
#
_cell.length_a   1.000
_cell.length_b   1.000
_cell.length_c   1.000
_cell.angle_alpha   90.00
_cell.angle_beta   90.00
_cell.angle_gamma   90.00
#
_symmetry.space_group_name_H-M   'P 1'
#
loop_
_entity.id
_entity.type
_entity.pdbx_description
1 polymer ?
#
loop_
_entity_poly.entity_id
_entity_poly.type
_entity_poly.pdbx_seq_one_letter_code
_entity_poly.pdbx_strand_id
1 'polypeptide(L)'
;MISGATMLGRQGAGDERHEGGEEDKSPCVAAGQNIGYAGKWLSANCLYDTKLTDYKSTSPLAAWQHDVMADVAKACHESGLRLFIYNSQPDWHHPDYRTANHRRYIEYLHGQIRELLTNYGPIEGLWFDGLGGKAEDWDAPKLFKLI
;
A
#
# COMPACT_ATOMS: atom_id res chain seq x y z
N MET A 1 62.92 22.44 12.21
CA MET A 1 63.25 21.10 11.66
C MET A 1 62.06 20.22 12.06
N ILE A 2 61.06 19.96 11.19
CA ILE A 2 61.01 18.92 10.12
C ILE A 2 61.23 17.52 10.73
N SER A 3 60.39 16.46 10.61
CA SER A 3 59.14 16.15 9.86
C SER A 3 58.21 15.26 10.75
N GLY A 4 57.03 14.73 10.39
CA GLY A 4 56.18 14.83 9.19
C GLY A 4 55.82 13.47 8.54
N ALA A 5 54.51 13.16 8.36
CA ALA A 5 53.89 11.96 7.68
C ALA A 5 54.08 10.58 8.37
N THR A 6 53.22 9.54 8.30
CA THR A 6 51.81 9.33 7.84
C THR A 6 51.29 8.02 8.49
N MET A 7 49.99 7.88 8.80
CA MET A 7 49.37 6.58 9.20
C MET A 7 48.78 5.82 8.00
N LEU A 8 48.96 4.50 7.92
CA LEU A 8 48.15 3.63 7.05
C LEU A 8 48.18 2.14 7.48
N GLY A 9 47.00 1.52 7.65
CA GLY A 9 46.79 0.06 7.77
C GLY A 9 46.99 -0.55 9.18
N ARG A 10 46.36 -1.69 9.55
CA ARG A 10 45.34 -2.51 8.84
C ARG A 10 44.66 -3.51 9.82
N GLN A 11 43.32 -3.64 9.74
CA GLN A 11 42.45 -4.79 10.12
C GLN A 11 42.61 -5.53 11.48
N GLY A 12 41.48 -5.66 12.20
CA GLY A 12 40.91 -6.98 12.50
C GLY A 12 40.84 -7.46 13.97
N ALA A 13 39.65 -7.35 14.58
CA ALA A 13 39.14 -8.22 15.64
C ALA A 13 37.59 -8.21 15.58
N GLY A 14 36.93 -9.33 15.86
CA GLY A 14 35.47 -9.49 15.74
C GLY A 14 34.87 -10.35 16.87
N ASP A 15 33.64 -10.84 16.64
CA ASP A 15 32.66 -11.32 17.64
C ASP A 15 32.16 -10.17 18.57
N GLU A 16 30.88 -10.08 18.93
CA GLU A 16 29.87 -11.14 19.01
C GLU A 16 28.62 -10.94 18.11
N ARG A 17 27.92 -12.05 17.90
CA ARG A 17 26.66 -12.16 17.15
C ARG A 17 25.51 -11.43 17.85
N HIS A 18 24.68 -10.75 17.06
CA HIS A 18 23.24 -10.71 17.31
C HIS A 18 22.54 -11.40 16.15
N GLU A 19 21.75 -12.40 16.48
CA GLU A 19 21.01 -13.21 15.52
C GLU A 19 19.88 -12.38 14.89
N GLY A 20 19.38 -12.83 13.74
CA GLY A 20 18.49 -12.04 12.89
C GLY A 20 17.26 -11.54 13.65
N GLY A 21 17.17 -10.22 13.81
CA GLY A 21 15.95 -9.56 14.24
C GLY A 21 14.82 -9.91 13.29
N GLU A 22 13.73 -10.39 13.88
CA GLU A 22 12.49 -10.79 13.24
C GLU A 22 12.10 -9.79 12.13
N GLU A 23 11.98 -10.28 10.88
CA GLU A 23 11.41 -9.48 9.79
C GLU A 23 10.06 -8.94 10.27
N ASP A 24 9.88 -7.62 10.22
CA ASP A 24 8.59 -6.98 10.50
C ASP A 24 7.59 -7.39 9.40
N LYS A 25 6.96 -8.55 9.63
CA LYS A 25 5.92 -9.16 8.81
C LYS A 25 4.57 -8.48 9.03
N SER A 26 4.59 -7.16 9.24
CA SER A 26 3.45 -6.27 9.02
C SER A 26 2.74 -6.70 7.73
N PRO A 27 1.50 -7.22 7.80
CA PRO A 27 0.87 -7.84 6.64
C PRO A 27 0.62 -6.86 5.47
N CYS A 28 0.62 -5.56 5.78
CA CYS A 28 0.55 -4.47 4.79
C CYS A 28 1.83 -4.32 3.95
N VAL A 29 3.01 -4.66 4.50
CA VAL A 29 4.31 -4.56 3.80
C VAL A 29 4.43 -5.64 2.73
N ALA A 30 3.90 -6.84 2.98
CA ALA A 30 3.89 -7.94 2.01
C ALA A 30 3.06 -7.65 0.73
N ALA A 31 2.16 -6.66 0.77
CA ALA A 31 1.31 -6.24 -0.35
C ALA A 31 1.87 -5.02 -1.13
N GLY A 32 3.10 -4.58 -0.84
CA GLY A 32 3.67 -3.33 -1.35
C GLY A 32 4.88 -3.51 -2.28
N GLN A 33 4.65 -3.73 -3.58
CA GLN A 33 5.69 -3.50 -4.60
C GLN A 33 5.14 -2.70 -5.79
N ASN A 34 5.66 -1.48 -5.95
CA ASN A 34 6.05 -0.77 -7.18
C ASN A 34 5.85 0.76 -7.06
N ILE A 35 6.87 1.53 -7.47
CA ILE A 35 6.92 3.00 -7.43
C ILE A 35 7.22 3.52 -8.84
N GLY A 36 6.52 4.57 -9.29
CA GLY A 36 6.85 5.28 -10.54
C GLY A 36 6.24 6.68 -10.60
N TYR A 37 7.08 7.72 -10.72
CA TYR A 37 6.61 9.10 -11.00
C TYR A 37 6.09 9.19 -12.46
N ALA A 38 5.11 10.04 -12.82
CA ALA A 38 4.55 11.18 -12.11
C ALA A 38 3.11 10.94 -11.60
N GLY A 39 2.87 11.32 -10.34
CA GLY A 39 1.76 10.83 -9.52
C GLY A 39 2.31 9.84 -8.50
N LYS A 40 1.95 9.99 -7.22
CA LYS A 40 2.40 9.07 -6.17
C LYS A 40 1.42 7.92 -6.05
N TRP A 41 1.80 6.75 -6.53
CA TRP A 41 1.04 5.51 -6.35
C TRP A 41 1.19 5.00 -4.91
N LEU A 42 0.09 4.55 -4.31
CA LEU A 42 0.08 3.81 -3.06
C LEU A 42 -0.80 2.57 -3.23
N SER A 43 -0.38 1.43 -2.67
CA SER A 43 -1.19 0.21 -2.60
C SER A 43 -2.36 0.46 -1.65
N ALA A 44 -3.54 0.74 -2.22
CA ALA A 44 -4.67 1.23 -1.46
C ALA A 44 -5.25 0.19 -0.49
N ASN A 45 -5.23 -1.10 -0.85
CA ASN A 45 -6.07 -2.15 -0.25
C ASN A 45 -6.11 -2.19 1.29
N CYS A 46 -5.05 -1.75 1.99
CA CYS A 46 -4.94 -1.77 3.45
C CYS A 46 -4.40 -0.47 4.09
N LEU A 47 -4.09 0.59 3.34
CA LEU A 47 -3.31 1.74 3.86
C LEU A 47 -4.15 2.97 4.25
N TYR A 48 -5.43 2.75 4.60
CA TYR A 48 -6.40 3.79 4.92
C TYR A 48 -7.50 3.28 5.87
N ASP A 49 -8.29 4.19 6.45
CA ASP A 49 -9.34 3.83 7.41
C ASP A 49 -10.63 3.30 6.76
N THR A 50 -10.54 2.16 6.07
CA THR A 50 -11.73 1.48 5.53
C THR A 50 -12.65 0.98 6.64
N LYS A 51 -13.97 1.04 6.42
CA LYS A 51 -14.97 0.45 7.34
C LYS A 51 -15.31 -1.01 7.01
N LEU A 52 -14.66 -1.57 6.00
CA LEU A 52 -15.03 -2.86 5.39
C LEU A 52 -14.17 -4.04 5.86
N THR A 53 -13.04 -3.78 6.52
CA THR A 53 -12.16 -4.79 7.12
C THR A 53 -11.36 -4.20 8.28
N ASP A 54 -10.96 -5.05 9.24
CA ASP A 54 -9.97 -4.74 10.28
C ASP A 54 -8.52 -4.97 9.81
N TYR A 55 -8.33 -5.50 8.59
CA TYR A 55 -7.04 -5.67 7.94
C TYR A 55 -6.60 -4.36 7.26
N LYS A 56 -6.22 -3.39 8.08
CA LYS A 56 -5.92 -2.01 7.67
C LYS A 56 -4.88 -1.34 8.57
N SER A 57 -4.24 -0.28 8.07
CA SER A 57 -3.16 0.44 8.77
C SER A 57 -3.61 1.17 10.03
N THR A 58 -4.90 1.50 10.17
CA THR A 58 -5.53 2.08 11.37
C THR A 58 -6.00 1.06 12.40
N SER A 59 -5.87 -0.24 12.11
CA SER A 59 -6.28 -1.31 13.03
C SER A 59 -5.46 -1.26 14.34
N PRO A 60 -6.06 -1.54 15.52
CA PRO A 60 -5.31 -1.67 16.78
C PRO A 60 -4.22 -2.76 16.76
N LEU A 61 -4.28 -3.67 15.79
CA LEU A 61 -3.27 -4.72 15.55
C LEU A 61 -2.14 -4.27 14.61
N ALA A 62 -2.28 -3.13 13.94
CA ALA A 62 -1.22 -2.57 13.09
C ALA A 62 -0.13 -1.93 13.96
N ALA A 63 1.12 -1.95 13.47
CA ALA A 63 2.23 -1.31 14.16
C ALA A 63 2.13 0.22 14.19
N TRP A 64 1.51 0.84 13.18
CA TRP A 64 1.45 2.30 13.03
C TRP A 64 0.09 2.93 13.40
N GLN A 65 -1.01 2.19 13.27
CA GLN A 65 -2.37 2.61 13.71
C GLN A 65 -2.83 3.95 13.12
N HIS A 66 -2.48 4.20 11.85
CA HIS A 66 -2.58 5.51 11.21
C HIS A 66 -3.14 5.43 9.78
N ASP A 67 -3.85 6.48 9.33
CA ASP A 67 -4.37 6.58 7.96
C ASP A 67 -3.33 7.22 7.04
N VAL A 68 -2.59 6.37 6.32
CA VAL A 68 -1.50 6.79 5.45
C VAL A 68 -2.04 7.48 4.18
N MET A 69 -3.23 7.08 3.70
CA MET A 69 -3.88 7.76 2.57
C MET A 69 -4.32 9.18 2.92
N ALA A 70 -4.78 9.44 4.14
CA ALA A 70 -5.15 10.78 4.60
C ALA A 70 -3.95 11.74 4.55
N ASP A 71 -2.80 11.32 5.11
CA ASP A 71 -1.57 12.10 5.07
C ASP A 71 -1.10 12.38 3.63
N VAL A 72 -1.14 11.36 2.78
CA VAL A 72 -0.68 11.46 1.39
C VAL A 72 -1.60 12.34 0.55
N ALA A 73 -2.92 12.18 0.68
CA ALA A 73 -3.89 13.01 -0.01
C ALA A 73 -3.75 14.49 0.40
N LYS A 74 -3.70 14.76 1.70
CA LYS A 74 -3.46 16.09 2.26
C LYS A 74 -2.17 16.70 1.71
N ALA A 75 -1.05 15.99 1.78
CA ALA A 75 0.24 16.47 1.29
C ALA A 75 0.23 16.73 -0.23
N CYS A 76 -0.44 15.89 -1.01
CA CYS A 76 -0.61 16.10 -2.45
C CYS A 76 -1.43 17.36 -2.74
N HIS A 77 -2.59 17.52 -2.12
CA HIS A 77 -3.46 18.68 -2.34
C HIS A 77 -2.83 20.00 -1.89
N GLU A 78 -2.18 20.03 -0.72
CA GLU A 78 -1.44 21.20 -0.22
C GLU A 78 -0.26 21.58 -1.12
N SER A 79 0.32 20.61 -1.84
CA SER A 79 1.42 20.83 -2.79
C SER A 79 0.96 21.08 -4.23
N GLY A 80 -0.35 21.12 -4.50
CA GLY A 80 -0.90 21.22 -5.87
C GLY A 80 -0.60 20.01 -6.76
N LEU A 81 -0.28 18.85 -6.16
CA LEU A 81 -0.01 17.60 -6.86
C LEU A 81 -1.28 16.79 -7.08
N ARG A 82 -1.38 16.21 -8.27
CA ARG A 82 -2.45 15.27 -8.64
C ARG A 82 -2.27 13.93 -7.92
N LEU A 83 -3.30 13.50 -7.20
CA LEU A 83 -3.34 12.21 -6.53
C LEU A 83 -3.85 11.12 -7.49
N PHE A 84 -3.09 10.04 -7.61
CA PHE A 84 -3.47 8.83 -8.33
C PHE A 84 -3.43 7.65 -7.36
N ILE A 85 -4.42 6.77 -7.44
CA ILE A 85 -4.56 5.63 -6.52
C ILE A 85 -4.30 4.33 -7.27
N TYR A 86 -3.52 3.43 -6.68
CA TYR A 86 -3.29 2.08 -7.18
C TYR A 86 -4.08 1.07 -6.34
N ASN A 87 -4.80 0.16 -6.99
CA ASN A 87 -5.61 -0.85 -6.33
C ASN A 87 -5.39 -2.24 -6.96
N SER A 88 -4.88 -3.19 -6.18
CA SER A 88 -4.87 -4.61 -6.56
C SER A 88 -6.30 -5.14 -6.47
N GLN A 89 -6.90 -5.50 -7.60
CA GLN A 89 -8.24 -6.11 -7.64
C GLN A 89 -8.26 -7.55 -7.09
N PRO A 90 -7.15 -8.31 -7.13
CA PRO A 90 -6.97 -9.49 -6.29
C PRO A 90 -6.73 -9.12 -4.83
N ASP A 91 -7.40 -9.83 -3.92
CA ASP A 91 -7.16 -9.77 -2.48
C ASP A 91 -7.11 -11.21 -1.94
N TRP A 92 -5.91 -11.68 -1.58
CA TRP A 92 -5.72 -13.02 -1.03
C TRP A 92 -6.07 -13.14 0.47
N HIS A 93 -6.36 -12.02 1.15
CA HIS A 93 -6.81 -12.02 2.53
C HIS A 93 -8.34 -12.20 2.63
N HIS A 94 -9.10 -11.65 1.68
CA HIS A 94 -10.56 -11.69 1.75
C HIS A 94 -11.12 -13.11 1.51
N PRO A 95 -11.89 -13.70 2.45
CA PRO A 95 -12.26 -15.13 2.41
C PRO A 95 -13.21 -15.51 1.27
N ASP A 96 -13.94 -14.55 0.70
CA ASP A 96 -14.80 -14.79 -0.47
C ASP A 96 -14.09 -14.56 -1.84
N TYR A 97 -12.79 -14.21 -1.89
CA TYR A 97 -12.09 -14.00 -3.16
C TYR A 97 -11.93 -15.31 -3.94
N ARG A 98 -12.38 -15.33 -5.21
CA ARG A 98 -12.43 -16.52 -6.10
C ARG A 98 -13.11 -17.76 -5.50
N THR A 99 -14.05 -17.59 -4.56
CA THR A 99 -14.88 -18.70 -4.04
C THR A 99 -16.30 -18.68 -4.64
N ALA A 100 -17.16 -19.61 -4.23
CA ALA A 100 -18.59 -19.60 -4.59
C ALA A 100 -19.32 -18.31 -4.16
N ASN A 101 -18.76 -17.57 -3.19
CA ASN A 101 -19.30 -16.31 -2.67
C ASN A 101 -18.71 -15.05 -3.32
N HIS A 102 -17.94 -15.17 -4.40
CA HIS A 102 -17.15 -14.07 -4.99
C HIS A 102 -17.94 -12.76 -5.25
N ARG A 103 -19.25 -12.83 -5.45
CA ARG A 103 -20.13 -11.66 -5.50
C ARG A 103 -20.03 -10.74 -4.26
N ARG A 104 -19.89 -11.31 -3.05
CA ARG A 104 -19.68 -10.56 -1.81
C ARG A 104 -18.33 -9.84 -1.81
N TYR A 105 -17.31 -10.48 -2.35
CA TYR A 105 -16.00 -9.86 -2.57
C TYR A 105 -16.08 -8.66 -3.54
N ILE A 106 -16.89 -8.75 -4.60
CA ILE A 106 -17.10 -7.62 -5.52
C ILE A 106 -17.87 -6.47 -4.85
N GLU A 107 -18.82 -6.77 -3.97
CA GLU A 107 -19.50 -5.74 -3.16
C GLU A 107 -18.52 -5.06 -2.17
N TYR A 108 -17.60 -5.81 -1.57
CA TYR A 108 -16.48 -5.29 -0.77
C TYR A 108 -15.52 -4.41 -1.60
N LEU A 109 -15.02 -4.90 -2.73
CA LEU A 109 -14.11 -4.17 -3.63
C LEU A 109 -14.72 -2.87 -4.14
N HIS A 110 -15.98 -2.89 -4.60
CA HIS A 110 -16.71 -1.68 -5.01
C HIS A 110 -17.02 -0.75 -3.82
N GLY A 111 -17.09 -1.30 -2.60
CA GLY A 111 -17.15 -0.53 -1.37
C GLY A 111 -15.85 0.24 -1.10
N GLN A 112 -14.71 -0.44 -1.17
CA GLN A 112 -13.38 0.14 -0.97
C GLN A 112 -13.10 1.27 -1.98
N ILE A 113 -13.38 1.04 -3.27
CA ILE A 113 -13.22 2.08 -4.30
C ILE A 113 -14.13 3.29 -4.03
N ARG A 114 -15.33 3.09 -3.49
CA ARG A 114 -16.19 4.20 -3.07
C ARG A 114 -15.58 5.00 -1.92
N GLU A 115 -15.13 4.33 -0.86
CA GLU A 115 -14.50 5.00 0.29
C GLU A 115 -13.27 5.81 -0.15
N LEU A 116 -12.44 5.25 -1.03
CA LEU A 116 -11.28 5.95 -1.59
C LEU A 116 -11.70 7.22 -2.36
N LEU A 117 -12.70 7.12 -3.25
CA LEU A 117 -13.19 8.24 -4.06
C LEU A 117 -13.97 9.31 -3.26
N THR A 118 -14.51 8.98 -2.07
CA THR A 118 -15.29 9.95 -1.28
C THR A 118 -14.53 10.57 -0.11
N ASN A 119 -13.56 9.87 0.48
CA ASN A 119 -12.98 10.28 1.76
C ASN A 119 -11.69 11.11 1.62
N TYR A 120 -10.97 10.97 0.50
CA TYR A 120 -9.62 11.52 0.31
C TYR A 120 -9.55 12.69 -0.69
N GLY A 121 -10.68 13.36 -0.92
CA GLY A 121 -10.78 14.53 -1.81
C GLY A 121 -10.55 14.20 -3.30
N PRO A 122 -10.19 15.19 -4.13
CA PRO A 122 -10.01 14.99 -5.57
C PRO A 122 -8.91 13.96 -5.90
N ILE A 123 -9.29 12.98 -6.71
CA ILE A 123 -8.42 11.91 -7.23
C ILE A 123 -8.49 11.98 -8.76
N GLU A 124 -7.32 12.01 -9.40
CA GLU A 124 -7.15 12.28 -10.83
C GLU A 124 -7.03 10.99 -11.67
N GLY A 125 -6.92 9.83 -11.00
CA GLY A 125 -7.04 8.55 -11.66
C GLY A 125 -6.89 7.36 -10.71
N LEU A 126 -7.46 6.25 -11.15
CA LEU A 126 -7.33 4.93 -10.54
C LEU A 126 -6.57 4.02 -11.51
N TRP A 127 -5.54 3.34 -11.01
CA TRP A 127 -4.86 2.27 -11.73
C TRP A 127 -5.16 0.93 -11.05
N PHE A 128 -5.81 0.05 -11.80
CA PHE A 128 -6.16 -1.30 -11.36
C PHE A 128 -5.14 -2.31 -11.87
N ASP A 129 -4.64 -3.17 -10.99
CA ASP A 129 -3.99 -4.43 -11.39
C ASP A 129 -4.92 -5.61 -11.08
N GLY A 130 -5.28 -6.35 -12.13
CA GLY A 130 -6.13 -7.54 -12.05
C GLY A 130 -5.37 -8.87 -11.96
N LEU A 131 -4.02 -8.86 -12.01
CA LEU A 131 -3.15 -10.05 -12.11
C LEU A 131 -3.69 -11.13 -13.07
N GLY A 132 -4.11 -10.73 -14.27
CA GLY A 132 -4.62 -11.63 -15.31
C GLY A 132 -6.10 -12.02 -15.18
N GLY A 133 -6.85 -11.47 -14.21
CA GLY A 133 -8.31 -11.56 -14.16
C GLY A 133 -8.98 -10.80 -15.32
N LYS A 134 -10.20 -11.20 -15.68
CA LYS A 134 -10.97 -10.61 -16.79
C LYS A 134 -11.90 -9.50 -16.28
N ALA A 135 -12.42 -8.65 -17.18
CA ALA A 135 -13.32 -7.55 -16.81
C ALA A 135 -14.59 -8.03 -16.08
N GLU A 136 -15.07 -9.24 -16.40
CA GLU A 136 -16.22 -9.89 -15.79
C GLU A 136 -15.94 -10.37 -14.36
N ASP A 137 -14.69 -10.75 -14.05
CA ASP A 137 -14.27 -11.16 -12.69
C ASP A 137 -14.47 -10.02 -11.68
N TRP A 138 -14.52 -8.76 -12.15
CA TRP A 138 -14.55 -7.56 -11.30
C TRP A 138 -15.87 -6.76 -11.32
N ASP A 139 -16.87 -7.23 -12.08
CA ASP A 139 -18.06 -6.44 -12.47
C ASP A 139 -17.67 -5.04 -12.97
N ALA A 140 -16.72 -5.01 -13.92
CA ALA A 140 -16.16 -3.77 -14.47
C ALA A 140 -17.22 -2.77 -15.00
N PRO A 141 -18.33 -3.18 -15.65
CA PRO A 141 -19.36 -2.24 -16.11
C PRO A 141 -20.09 -1.49 -14.99
N LYS A 142 -20.12 -2.04 -13.77
CA LYS A 142 -20.64 -1.37 -12.57
C LYS A 142 -19.54 -0.56 -11.88
N LEU A 143 -18.30 -1.07 -11.84
CA LEU A 143 -17.14 -0.35 -11.30
C LEU A 143 -16.89 0.96 -12.05
N PHE A 144 -16.90 0.95 -13.39
CA PHE A 144 -16.75 2.15 -14.22
C PHE A 144 -17.94 3.13 -14.18
N LYS A 145 -19.02 2.82 -13.45
CA LYS A 145 -20.13 3.76 -13.17
C LYS A 145 -20.04 4.38 -11.77
N LEU A 146 -19.11 3.88 -10.95
CA LEU A 146 -18.80 4.43 -9.63
C LEU A 146 -17.70 5.50 -9.68
N ILE A 147 -16.86 5.42 -10.72
CA ILE A 147 -15.76 6.33 -11.08
C ILE A 147 -16.30 7.40 -12.03
#